data_AF-A0A929EXZ9-F1
#
_entry.id   AF-A0A929EXZ9-F1
#
_cell.length_a   1.000
_cell.length_b   1.000
_cell.length_c   1.000
_cell.angle_alpha   90.00
_cell.angle_beta   90.00
_cell.angle_gamma   90.00
#
_symmetry.space_group_name_H-M   'P 1'
#
loop_
_entity.id
_entity.type
_entity.pdbx_description
1 polymer ?
#
loop_
_entity_poly.entity_id
_entity_poly.type
_entity_poly.pdbx_seq_one_letter_code
_entity_poly.pdbx_strand_id
1 'polypeptide(L)'
;MKNNKMVRWHLLPVLAMAILAAGCSTGKTETGVARAKTVTEAARSEKQISKEEASYYRKSIAYFRKGEYERAISGFSRVIDLSPNNSKAYFDRALAYKKVGEHEKAIADYTKAM
;
A
#
# COMPACT_ATOMS: atom_id res chain seq x y z
N MET A 1 -30.09 20.18 -24.31
CA MET A 1 -29.08 21.05 -24.95
C MET A 1 -29.19 22.46 -24.38
N LYS A 2 -28.23 22.85 -23.52
CA LYS A 2 -27.56 24.16 -23.49
C LYS A 2 -26.68 24.18 -22.23
N ASN A 3 -25.40 24.34 -22.51
CA ASN A 3 -24.30 24.22 -21.58
C ASN A 3 -24.06 25.57 -20.88
N ASN A 4 -23.10 25.53 -19.96
CA ASN A 4 -22.13 26.57 -19.61
C ASN A 4 -22.40 27.50 -18.42
N LYS A 5 -21.51 27.30 -17.43
CA LYS A 5 -20.70 28.31 -16.72
C LYS A 5 -21.49 29.29 -15.86
N MET A 6 -21.30 29.23 -14.54
CA MET A 6 -20.22 29.97 -13.88
C MET A 6 -20.27 29.79 -12.38
N VAL A 7 -19.11 29.42 -11.87
CA VAL A 7 -18.67 29.52 -10.49
C VAL A 7 -19.01 30.89 -9.90
N ARG A 8 -19.63 30.92 -8.72
CA ARG A 8 -19.62 32.11 -7.87
C ARG A 8 -19.40 31.68 -6.41
N TRP A 9 -18.12 31.51 -6.06
CA TRP A 9 -17.64 31.42 -4.69
C TRP A 9 -17.86 32.77 -4.02
N HIS A 10 -18.84 32.87 -3.12
CA HIS A 10 -18.96 34.03 -2.24
C HIS A 10 -19.64 33.66 -0.92
N LEU A 11 -18.90 33.94 0.16
CA LEU A 11 -19.29 34.10 1.56
C LEU A 11 -19.38 32.85 2.46
N LEU A 12 -18.24 32.54 3.10
CA LEU A 12 -18.18 32.02 4.47
C LEU A 12 -18.87 33.00 5.45
N PRO A 13 -19.38 32.49 6.58
CA PRO A 13 -19.11 33.15 7.84
C PRO A 13 -18.47 32.20 8.85
N VAL A 14 -17.26 32.58 9.26
CA VAL A 14 -16.59 32.15 10.48
C VAL A 14 -17.36 32.71 11.67
N LEU A 15 -18.29 31.94 12.27
CA LEU A 15 -18.79 32.21 13.62
C LEU A 15 -19.62 31.05 14.19
N ALA A 16 -18.99 30.11 14.90
CA ALA A 16 -19.62 29.32 15.95
C ALA A 16 -18.54 28.67 16.85
N MET A 17 -17.70 29.51 17.43
CA MET A 17 -16.94 29.17 18.63
C MET A 17 -17.92 29.12 19.80
N ALA A 18 -18.41 27.93 20.14
CA ALA A 18 -19.12 27.67 21.39
C ALA A 18 -18.22 26.80 22.28
N ILE A 19 -17.50 27.47 23.19
CA ILE A 19 -16.76 26.85 24.28
C ILE A 19 -17.65 26.87 25.53
N LEU A 20 -17.50 25.81 26.34
CA LEU A 20 -17.76 25.72 27.78
C LEU A 20 -19.09 25.05 28.24
N ALA A 21 -19.04 23.72 28.35
CA ALA A 21 -19.63 23.03 29.49
C ALA A 21 -18.52 22.18 30.14
N ALA A 22 -18.09 22.62 31.32
CA ALA A 22 -17.14 21.90 32.16
C ALA A 22 -17.83 20.71 32.82
N GLY A 23 -17.29 19.51 32.61
CA GLY A 23 -17.55 18.31 33.40
C GLY A 23 -16.20 17.68 33.75
N CYS A 24 -15.73 17.93 34.96
CA CYS A 24 -14.56 17.30 35.55
C CYS A 24 -14.91 15.85 35.96
N SER A 25 -14.16 14.86 35.47
CA SER A 25 -13.90 13.64 36.25
C SER A 25 -12.50 13.11 35.94
N THR A 26 -11.62 13.34 36.90
CA THR A 26 -10.47 12.54 37.31
C THR A 26 -10.22 11.22 36.55
N GLY A 27 -8.98 11.10 36.06
CA GLY A 27 -8.18 9.89 36.26
C GLY A 27 -8.51 8.70 35.38
N LYS A 28 -7.89 8.66 34.20
CA LYS A 28 -6.88 7.66 33.84
C LYS A 28 -6.19 8.10 32.57
N THR A 29 -4.88 7.89 32.55
CA THR A 29 -3.97 8.00 31.41
C THR A 29 -4.31 6.97 30.34
N GLU A 30 -5.53 6.99 29.79
CA GLU A 30 -5.91 6.09 28.68
C GLU A 30 -5.31 6.57 27.34
N THR A 31 -4.94 7.84 27.25
CA THR A 31 -4.35 8.47 26.06
C THR A 31 -2.93 7.98 25.74
N GLY A 32 -2.17 7.50 26.73
CA GLY A 32 -0.85 6.91 26.53
C GLY A 32 -0.90 5.42 26.19
N VAL A 33 -1.74 4.65 26.88
CA VAL A 33 -1.83 3.19 26.73
C VAL A 33 -2.61 2.80 25.47
N ALA A 34 -3.68 3.50 25.10
CA ALA A 34 -4.39 3.24 23.85
C ALA A 34 -3.53 3.60 22.64
N ARG A 35 -2.80 4.72 22.69
CA ARG A 35 -1.83 5.11 21.66
C ARG A 35 -0.63 4.15 21.59
N ALA A 36 -0.15 3.63 22.72
CA ALA A 36 0.90 2.61 22.74
C ALA A 36 0.41 1.28 22.16
N LYS A 37 -0.82 0.84 22.49
CA LYS A 37 -1.43 -0.38 21.93
C LYS A 37 -1.58 -0.29 20.42
N THR A 38 -2.13 0.81 19.90
CA THR A 38 -2.31 0.99 18.45
C THR A 38 -0.99 1.09 17.71
N VAL A 39 0.04 1.74 18.28
CA VAL A 39 1.39 1.79 17.69
C VAL A 39 2.04 0.40 17.66
N THR A 40 1.86 -0.43 18.70
CA THR A 40 2.39 -1.80 18.71
C THR A 40 1.67 -2.73 17.74
N GLU A 41 0.36 -2.54 17.55
CA GLU A 41 -0.45 -3.31 16.60
C GLU A 41 -0.12 -2.92 15.15
N ALA A 42 0.04 -1.62 14.87
CA ALA A 42 0.51 -1.12 13.59
C ALA A 42 1.91 -1.66 13.26
N ALA A 43 2.86 -1.55 14.18
CA ALA A 43 4.21 -2.09 13.98
C ALA A 43 4.22 -3.62 13.80
N ARG A 44 3.34 -4.34 14.49
CA ARG A 44 3.15 -5.79 14.29
C ARG A 44 2.58 -6.09 12.90
N SER A 45 1.63 -5.27 12.42
CA SER A 45 1.04 -5.43 11.09
C SER A 45 2.06 -5.18 9.98
N GLU A 46 2.88 -4.13 10.08
CA GLU A 46 3.97 -3.85 9.13
C GLU A 46 5.02 -4.97 9.12
N LYS A 47 5.41 -5.45 10.31
CA LYS A 47 6.34 -6.58 10.45
C LYS A 47 5.78 -7.87 9.84
N GLN A 48 4.47 -8.08 9.95
CA GLN A 48 3.80 -9.22 9.34
C GLN A 48 3.71 -9.10 7.82
N ILE A 49 3.37 -7.90 7.30
CA ILE A 49 3.39 -7.59 5.86
C ILE A 49 4.78 -7.86 5.28
N SER A 50 5.84 -7.40 5.93
CA SER A 50 7.23 -7.67 5.52
C SER A 50 7.57 -9.17 5.50
N LYS A 51 7.07 -9.94 6.48
CA LYS A 51 7.28 -11.39 6.53
C LYS A 51 6.53 -12.12 5.40
N GLU A 52 5.29 -11.73 5.14
CA GLU A 52 4.47 -12.28 4.06
C GLU A 52 5.07 -11.94 2.69
N GLU A 53 5.45 -10.68 2.49
CA GLU A 53 6.17 -10.19 1.30
C GLU A 53 7.40 -11.07 1.02
N ALA A 54 8.28 -11.23 2.01
CA ALA A 54 9.49 -12.05 1.87
C ALA A 54 9.17 -13.54 1.60
N SER A 55 8.07 -14.06 2.16
CA SER A 55 7.60 -15.42 1.93
C SER A 55 7.13 -15.62 0.49
N TYR A 56 6.27 -14.73 -0.01
CA TYR A 56 5.81 -14.75 -1.40
C TYR A 56 6.97 -14.57 -2.38
N TYR A 57 7.89 -13.66 -2.09
CA TYR A 57 9.06 -13.42 -2.93
C TYR A 57 9.93 -14.69 -3.05
N ARG A 58 10.26 -15.35 -1.93
CA ARG A 58 11.04 -16.60 -1.95
C ARG A 58 10.34 -17.72 -2.71
N LYS A 59 9.01 -17.88 -2.53
CA LYS A 59 8.22 -18.88 -3.27
C LYS A 59 8.21 -18.61 -4.78
N SER A 60 8.06 -17.34 -5.17
CA SER A 60 8.04 -16.92 -6.57
C SER A 60 9.37 -17.20 -7.27
N ILE A 61 10.49 -16.93 -6.59
CA ILE A 61 11.83 -17.30 -7.06
C ILE A 61 11.97 -18.81 -7.21
N ALA A 62 11.43 -19.60 -6.29
CA ALA A 62 11.46 -21.06 -6.40
C ALA A 62 10.67 -21.55 -7.63
N TYR A 63 9.49 -20.99 -7.89
CA TYR A 63 8.73 -21.28 -9.12
C TYR A 63 9.48 -20.87 -10.38
N PHE A 64 10.08 -19.67 -10.39
CA PHE A 64 10.88 -19.20 -11.51
C PHE A 64 12.04 -20.15 -11.83
N ARG A 65 12.76 -20.62 -10.81
CA ARG A 65 13.87 -21.58 -10.96
C ARG A 65 13.42 -22.95 -11.46
N LYS A 66 12.16 -23.33 -11.20
CA LYS A 66 11.55 -24.56 -11.72
C LYS A 66 11.00 -24.41 -13.15
N GLY A 67 11.03 -23.21 -13.71
CA GLY A 67 10.40 -22.91 -15.01
C GLY A 67 8.89 -22.71 -14.95
N GLU A 68 8.29 -22.70 -13.76
CA GLU A 68 6.85 -22.44 -13.54
C GLU A 68 6.60 -20.92 -13.58
N TYR A 69 6.79 -20.31 -14.75
CA TYR A 69 6.85 -18.86 -14.90
C TYR A 69 5.52 -18.16 -14.62
N GLU A 70 4.35 -18.72 -14.98
CA GLU A 70 3.07 -18.08 -14.66
C GLU A 70 2.82 -18.00 -13.14
N ARG A 71 3.22 -19.04 -12.40
CA ARG A 71 3.13 -19.05 -10.93
C ARG A 71 4.10 -18.07 -10.30
N ALA A 72 5.30 -17.93 -10.87
CA ALA A 72 6.25 -16.91 -10.44
C ALA A 72 5.67 -15.50 -10.65
N ILE A 73 5.05 -15.23 -11.81
CA ILE A 73 4.40 -13.95 -12.12
C ILE A 73 3.31 -13.63 -11.09
N SER A 74 2.44 -14.60 -10.81
CA SER A 74 1.38 -14.44 -9.80
C SER A 74 1.95 -14.11 -8.41
N GLY A 75 2.98 -14.85 -7.99
CA GLY A 75 3.61 -14.63 -6.70
C GLY A 75 4.34 -13.28 -6.59
N PHE A 76 5.05 -12.84 -7.64
CA PHE A 76 5.66 -11.50 -7.66
C PHE A 76 4.61 -10.39 -7.69
N SER A 77 3.47 -10.62 -8.35
CA SER A 77 2.36 -9.66 -8.32
C SER A 77 1.82 -9.50 -6.91
N ARG A 78 1.76 -10.59 -6.13
CA ARG A 78 1.37 -10.50 -4.72
C ARG A 78 2.37 -9.73 -3.87
N VAL A 79 3.67 -9.82 -4.16
CA VAL A 79 4.70 -9.00 -3.51
C VAL A 79 4.50 -7.53 -3.83
N ILE A 80 4.18 -7.19 -5.08
CA ILE A 80 3.90 -5.82 -5.52
C ILE A 80 2.62 -5.27 -4.88
N ASP A 81 1.58 -6.08 -4.71
CA ASP A 81 0.36 -5.66 -4.01
C ASP A 81 0.63 -5.28 -2.54
N LEU A 82 1.54 -5.99 -1.89
CA LEU A 82 1.93 -5.73 -0.50
C LEU A 82 2.90 -4.55 -0.39
N SER A 83 3.84 -4.46 -1.33
CA SER A 83 4.90 -3.45 -1.38
C SER A 83 5.01 -2.88 -2.80
N PRO A 84 4.19 -1.86 -3.14
CA PRO A 84 4.14 -1.30 -4.49
C PRO A 84 5.44 -0.66 -4.98
N ASN A 85 6.38 -0.39 -4.07
CA ASN A 85 7.69 0.20 -4.35
C ASN A 85 8.82 -0.84 -4.39
N ASN A 86 8.50 -2.14 -4.38
CA ASN A 86 9.52 -3.19 -4.46
C ASN A 86 10.05 -3.34 -5.90
N SER A 87 11.06 -2.54 -6.25
CA SER A 87 11.73 -2.59 -7.55
C SER A 87 12.23 -3.98 -7.93
N LYS A 88 12.66 -4.78 -6.94
CA LYS A 88 13.15 -6.15 -7.17
C LYS A 88 12.04 -7.08 -7.64
N ALA A 89 10.86 -6.96 -7.06
CA ALA A 89 9.68 -7.73 -7.45
C ALA A 89 9.24 -7.41 -8.88
N TYR A 90 9.27 -6.13 -9.29
CA TYR A 90 9.03 -5.74 -10.68
C TYR A 90 10.08 -6.33 -11.62
N PHE A 91 11.36 -6.22 -11.29
CA PHE A 91 12.44 -6.77 -12.11
C PHE A 91 12.31 -8.30 -12.31
N ASP A 92 12.04 -9.04 -11.24
CA ASP A 92 11.91 -10.50 -11.34
C ASP A 92 10.62 -10.92 -12.05
N ARG A 93 9.53 -10.16 -11.91
CA ARG A 93 8.31 -10.37 -12.68
C ARG A 93 8.52 -10.08 -14.16
N ALA A 94 9.28 -9.03 -14.50
CA ALA A 94 9.66 -8.73 -15.88
C ALA A 94 10.50 -9.86 -16.50
N LEU A 95 11.43 -10.44 -15.74
CA LEU A 95 12.17 -11.62 -16.18
C LEU A 95 11.23 -12.81 -16.45
N ALA A 96 10.24 -13.03 -15.58
CA ALA A 96 9.26 -14.10 -15.77
C ALA A 96 8.37 -13.84 -17.00
N TYR A 97 7.89 -12.61 -17.21
CA TYR A 97 7.16 -12.22 -18.42
C TYR A 97 7.97 -12.42 -19.69
N LYS A 98 9.26 -12.07 -19.68
CA LYS A 98 10.17 -12.34 -20.80
C LYS A 98 10.24 -13.84 -21.12
N LYS A 99 10.22 -14.71 -20.10
CA LYS A 99 10.30 -16.18 -20.29
C LYS A 99 9.03 -16.78 -20.91
N VAL A 100 7.86 -16.18 -20.69
CA VAL A 100 6.59 -16.60 -21.29
C VAL A 100 6.25 -15.87 -22.61
N GLY A 101 7.14 -14.99 -23.09
CA GLY A 101 6.96 -14.25 -24.35
C GLY A 101 6.16 -12.94 -24.24
N GLU A 102 5.82 -12.53 -23.02
CA GLU A 102 5.03 -11.33 -22.72
C GLU A 102 5.93 -10.08 -22.66
N HIS A 103 6.57 -9.74 -23.78
CA HIS A 103 7.63 -8.73 -23.82
C HIS A 103 7.16 -7.32 -23.45
N GLU A 104 5.96 -6.91 -23.86
CA GLU A 104 5.40 -5.59 -23.53
C GLU A 104 5.23 -5.40 -22.02
N LYS A 105 4.69 -6.43 -21.35
CA LYS A 105 4.54 -6.44 -19.88
C LYS A 105 5.90 -6.43 -19.18
N ALA A 106 6.88 -7.16 -19.72
CA ALA A 106 8.24 -7.15 -19.19
C ALA A 106 8.88 -5.75 -19.28
N ILE A 107 8.75 -5.05 -20.40
CA ILE A 107 9.27 -3.69 -20.58
C ILE A 107 8.63 -2.74 -19.57
N ALA A 108 7.30 -2.79 -19.42
CA ALA A 108 6.59 -1.95 -18.47
C ALA A 108 7.06 -2.18 -17.02
N ASP A 109 7.28 -3.43 -16.62
CA ASP A 109 7.79 -3.76 -15.30
C ASP A 109 9.27 -3.37 -15.12
N TYR A 110 10.12 -3.50 -16.16
CA TYR A 110 11.49 -3.00 -16.09
C TYR A 110 11.53 -1.48 -15.90
N THR A 111 10.66 -0.73 -16.58
CA THR A 111 10.56 0.72 -16.40
C THR A 111 10.15 1.09 -14.97
N LYS A 112 9.30 0.30 -14.32
CA LYS A 112 8.93 0.51 -12.91
C LYS A 112 10.01 0.09 -11.91
N ALA A 113 10.94 -0.77 -12.32
CA ALA A 113 12.03 -1.24 -11.48
C ALA A 113 13.22 -0.28 -11.41
N MET A 114 13.34 0.64 -12.39
CA MET A 114 14.35 1.71 -12.44
C MET A 114 13.97 2.87 -11.53
#